data_AF-A0A7C7Q8P7-F1
#
_entry.id   AF-A0A7C7Q8P7-F1
#
_cell.length_a   1.000
_cell.length_b   1.000
_cell.length_c   1.000
_cell.angle_alpha   90.00
_cell.angle_beta   90.00
_cell.angle_gamma   90.00
#
_symmetry.space_group_name_H-M   'P 1'
#
loop_
_entity.id
_entity.type
_entity.pdbx_description
1 polymer ?
#
loop_
_entity_poly.entity_id
_entity_poly.type
_entity_poly.pdbx_seq_one_letter_code
_entity_poly.pdbx_strand_id
1 'polypeptide(L)'
;MHVCYFGTYDRDYSRNRIIIEGLRENGVRVTECHVALWRGTKDKVDRVAGNWASPRFLASALSCYIRLLRKYREVGAYDVMMVGYAGHLDMFLARALARMAGKPLVFDAYLSLYSTIVEDRR
;
A
#
# COMPACT_ATOMS: atom_id res chain seq x y z
N MET A 1 -8.34 -19.56 -4.09
CA MET A 1 -7.16 -18.68 -4.04
C MET A 1 -7.39 -17.58 -3.02
N HIS A 2 -6.38 -17.26 -2.22
CA HIS A 2 -6.42 -16.24 -1.18
C HIS A 2 -5.30 -15.22 -1.36
N VAL A 3 -5.69 -13.96 -1.57
CA VAL A 3 -4.80 -12.81 -1.73
C VAL A 3 -4.73 -12.03 -0.42
N CYS A 4 -3.50 -11.75 0.05
CA CYS A 4 -3.24 -10.72 1.04
C CYS A 4 -2.99 -9.39 0.31
N TYR A 5 -3.92 -8.45 0.40
CA TYR A 5 -3.78 -7.12 -0.17
C TYR A 5 -3.14 -6.20 0.87
N PHE A 6 -1.86 -5.87 0.68
CA PHE A 6 -0.98 -5.31 1.69
C PHE A 6 -0.56 -3.88 1.36
N GLY A 7 -0.45 -3.04 2.40
CA GLY A 7 0.26 -1.77 2.34
C GLY A 7 -0.45 -0.64 3.05
N THR A 8 0.03 0.57 2.77
CA THR A 8 -0.49 1.84 3.30
C THR A 8 -1.25 2.66 2.26
N TYR A 9 -1.68 1.97 1.20
CA TYR A 9 -2.37 2.51 0.04
C TYR A 9 -3.65 3.27 0.41
N ASP A 10 -4.10 4.12 -0.50
CA ASP A 10 -5.36 4.83 -0.33
C ASP A 10 -6.52 3.93 -0.80
N ARG A 11 -7.44 3.58 0.10
CA ARG A 11 -8.59 2.72 -0.22
C ARG A 11 -9.58 3.40 -1.16
N ASP A 12 -9.65 4.72 -1.14
CA ASP A 12 -10.55 5.49 -2.00
C ASP A 12 -9.94 5.72 -3.39
N TYR A 13 -8.66 5.38 -3.57
CA TYR A 13 -8.03 5.41 -4.88
C TYR A 13 -8.65 4.36 -5.80
N SER A 14 -9.23 4.81 -6.91
CA SER A 14 -10.08 4.01 -7.79
C SER A 14 -9.42 2.71 -8.22
N ARG A 15 -8.10 2.70 -8.44
CA ARG A 15 -7.37 1.50 -8.84
C ARG A 15 -7.36 0.40 -7.78
N ASN A 16 -7.09 0.74 -6.53
CA ASN A 16 -7.05 -0.25 -5.45
C ASN A 16 -8.45 -0.84 -5.27
N ARG A 17 -9.48 0.02 -5.30
CA ARG A 17 -10.88 -0.39 -5.22
C ARG A 17 -11.25 -1.37 -6.34
N ILE A 18 -11.00 -1.00 -7.60
CA ILE A 18 -11.32 -1.84 -8.77
C ILE A 18 -10.60 -3.19 -8.70
N ILE A 19 -9.33 -3.23 -8.31
CA ILE A 19 -8.58 -4.49 -8.22
C ILE A 19 -9.15 -5.38 -7.10
N ILE A 20 -9.40 -4.82 -5.92
CA ILE A 20 -9.95 -5.59 -4.79
C ILE A 20 -11.34 -6.14 -5.13
N GLU A 21 -12.21 -5.31 -5.72
CA GLU A 21 -13.55 -5.70 -6.15
C GLU A 21 -13.49 -6.78 -7.25
N GLY A 22 -12.70 -6.57 -8.30
CA GLY A 22 -12.55 -7.53 -9.39
C GLY A 22 -12.01 -8.89 -8.92
N LEU A 23 -11.07 -8.91 -7.96
CA LEU A 23 -10.60 -10.16 -7.35
C LEU A 23 -11.74 -10.89 -6.62
N ARG A 24 -12.52 -10.17 -5.82
CA ARG A 24 -13.65 -10.73 -5.07
C ARG A 24 -14.74 -11.28 -6.00
N GLU A 25 -15.05 -10.56 -7.08
CA GLU A 25 -16.03 -10.99 -8.09
C GLU A 25 -15.61 -12.28 -8.82
N ASN A 26 -14.31 -12.53 -8.95
CA ASN A 26 -13.76 -13.76 -9.52
C ASN A 26 -13.56 -14.89 -8.48
N GLY A 27 -14.21 -14.81 -7.31
CA GLY A 27 -14.16 -15.84 -6.28
C GLY A 27 -12.83 -15.91 -5.51
N VAL A 28 -11.96 -14.91 -5.66
CA VAL A 28 -10.71 -14.82 -4.89
C VAL A 28 -11.02 -14.25 -3.51
N ARG A 29 -10.61 -14.95 -2.46
CA ARG A 29 -10.68 -14.42 -1.10
C ARG A 29 -9.62 -13.31 -0.97
N VAL A 30 -10.04 -12.09 -0.62
CA VAL A 30 -9.12 -10.96 -0.41
C VAL A 30 -9.12 -10.55 1.05
N THR A 31 -8.00 -10.74 1.73
CA THR A 31 -7.75 -10.18 3.07
C THR A 31 -6.95 -8.90 2.92
N GLU A 32 -7.53 -7.78 3.33
CA GLU A 32 -6.85 -6.47 3.31
C GLU A 32 -6.01 -6.28 4.59
N CYS A 33 -4.69 -6.43 4.46
CA CYS A 33 -3.71 -6.03 5.46
C CYS A 33 -3.32 -4.57 5.22
N HIS A 34 -4.20 -3.66 5.65
CA HIS A 34 -4.09 -2.25 5.30
C HIS A 34 -4.13 -1.31 6.52
N VAL A 35 -3.29 -0.28 6.47
CA VAL A 35 -3.32 0.87 7.41
C VAL A 35 -3.12 2.15 6.61
N ALA A 36 -4.09 3.06 6.63
CA ALA A 36 -3.99 4.31 5.90
C ALA A 36 -2.88 5.21 6.50
N LEU A 37 -1.81 5.43 5.74
CA LEU A 37 -0.76 6.41 6.08
C LEU A 37 -1.24 7.84 5.82
N TRP A 38 -2.08 8.02 4.81
CA TRP A 38 -2.63 9.30 4.38
C TRP A 38 -4.13 9.32 4.69
N ARG A 39 -4.61 10.27 5.49
CA ARG A 39 -6.04 10.37 5.87
C ARG A 39 -6.86 11.33 5.00
N GLY A 40 -6.38 11.67 3.80
CA GLY A 40 -7.12 12.45 2.82
C GLY A 40 -6.25 13.35 1.95
N THR A 41 -6.87 13.97 0.95
CA THR A 41 -6.24 14.85 -0.05
C THR A 41 -5.62 16.11 0.55
N LYS A 42 -6.16 16.61 1.68
CA LYS A 42 -5.64 17.81 2.36
C LYS A 42 -4.23 17.62 2.95
N ASP A 43 -3.94 16.46 3.55
CA ASP A 43 -2.60 16.16 4.07
C ASP A 43 -1.54 15.96 2.97
N LYS A 44 -1.96 15.52 1.77
CA LYS A 44 -1.07 15.32 0.62
C LYS A 44 -0.61 16.66 0.03
N VAL A 45 -1.49 17.66 -0.06
CA VAL A 45 -1.16 18.96 -0.69
C VAL A 45 -0.40 19.88 0.28
N ASP A 46 -0.80 19.95 1.55
CA ASP A 46 -0.17 20.85 2.53
C ASP A 46 1.25 20.42 2.94
N ARG A 47 1.63 19.15 2.74
CA ARG A 47 2.95 18.62 3.17
C ARG A 47 3.93 18.30 2.06
N VAL A 48 3.47 18.05 0.83
CA VAL A 48 4.34 18.00 -0.36
C VAL A 48 4.89 19.39 -0.68
N ALA A 49 4.18 20.46 -0.32
CA ALA A 49 4.60 21.83 -0.59
C ALA A 49 5.68 22.41 0.35
N GLY A 50 6.08 21.74 1.45
CA GLY A 50 7.05 22.39 2.35
C GLY A 50 7.73 21.63 3.48
N ASN A 51 7.40 20.38 3.84
CA ASN A 51 8.09 19.75 4.99
C ASN A 51 8.08 18.21 5.05
N TRP A 52 8.69 17.56 4.05
CA TRP A 52 8.88 16.11 3.97
C TRP A 52 9.64 15.48 5.16
N ALA A 53 10.42 16.27 5.91
CA ALA A 53 11.29 15.80 6.99
C ALA A 53 10.77 16.10 8.42
N SER A 54 9.48 16.43 8.59
CA SER A 54 8.98 16.72 9.94
C SER A 54 9.07 15.47 10.85
N PRO A 55 9.62 15.56 12.06
CA PRO A 55 9.77 14.42 12.97
C PRO A 55 8.43 13.79 13.37
N ARG A 56 7.35 14.58 13.35
CA ARG A 56 5.98 14.09 13.56
C ARG A 56 5.51 13.18 12.42
N PHE A 57 5.90 13.46 11.18
CA PHE A 57 5.58 12.59 10.04
C PHE A 57 6.34 11.26 10.12
N LEU A 58 7.64 11.29 10.41
CA LEU A 58 8.43 10.08 10.64
C LEU A 58 7.86 9.21 11.77
N ALA A 59 7.48 9.82 12.90
CA ALA A 59 6.86 9.10 14.01
C ALA A 59 5.50 8.50 13.60
N SER A 60 4.68 9.25 12.86
CA SER A 60 3.40 8.77 12.34
C SER A 60 3.59 7.62 11.36
N ALA A 61 4.52 7.74 10.41
CA ALA A 61 4.87 6.70 9.45
C ALA A 61 5.37 5.43 10.16
N LEU A 62 6.31 5.57 11.10
CA LEU A 62 6.81 4.44 11.88
C LEU A 62 5.68 3.76 12.67
N SER A 63 4.80 4.53 13.30
CA SER A 63 3.64 3.98 14.00
C SER A 63 2.68 3.24 13.05
N CYS A 64 2.53 3.73 11.82
CA CYS A 64 1.73 3.11 10.76
C CYS A 64 2.32 1.75 10.37
N TYR A 65 3.63 1.70 10.10
CA TYR A 65 4.33 0.45 9.76
C TYR A 65 4.33 -0.56 10.90
N ILE A 66 4.48 -0.13 12.15
CA ILE A 66 4.35 -1.02 13.31
C ILE A 66 2.93 -1.61 13.39
N ARG A 67 1.89 -0.80 13.16
CA ARG A 67 0.49 -1.27 13.12
C ARG A 67 0.25 -2.22 11.95
N LEU A 68 0.83 -1.93 10.79
CA LEU A 68 0.75 -2.77 9.60
C LEU A 68 1.37 -4.14 9.85
N LEU A 69 2.55 -4.17 10.48
CA LEU A 69 3.23 -5.40 10.90
C LEU A 69 2.41 -6.21 11.91
N ARG A 70 1.76 -5.55 12.88
CA ARG A 70 0.87 -6.22 13.83
C ARG A 70 -0.33 -6.85 13.13
N LYS A 71 -0.99 -6.11 12.24
CA LYS A 71 -2.09 -6.62 11.41
C LYS A 71 -1.65 -7.78 10.52
N TYR A 72 -0.43 -7.76 9.99
CA TYR A 72 0.08 -8.85 9.17
C TYR A 72 0.10 -10.18 9.92
N ARG A 73 0.34 -10.17 11.25
CA ARG A 73 0.27 -11.39 12.07
C ARG A 73 -1.13 -11.99 12.16
N GLU A 74 -2.18 -11.19 11.94
CA GLU A 74 -3.59 -11.61 11.99
C GLU A 74 -4.09 -12.13 10.62
N VAL A 75 -3.34 -11.89 9.53
CA VAL A 75 -3.75 -12.29 8.16
C VAL A 75 -3.88 -13.81 8.02
N GLY A 76 -3.02 -14.56 8.72
CA GLY A 76 -2.95 -16.02 8.61
C GLY A 76 -2.31 -16.51 7.31
N ALA A 77 -2.70 -17.70 6.86
CA ALA A 77 -2.22 -18.28 5.61
C ALA A 77 -2.84 -17.56 4.40
N TYR A 78 -2.04 -17.32 3.36
CA TYR A 78 -2.48 -16.78 2.07
C TYR A 78 -1.65 -17.41 0.92
N ASP A 79 -2.10 -17.27 -0.32
CA ASP A 79 -1.44 -17.84 -1.50
C ASP A 79 -0.50 -16.83 -2.17
N VAL A 80 -0.90 -15.56 -2.23
CA VAL A 80 -0.11 -14.48 -2.84
C VAL A 80 -0.30 -13.16 -2.08
N MET A 81 0.76 -12.36 -2.01
CA MET A 81 0.70 -10.99 -1.49
C MET A 81 0.64 -9.99 -2.65
N MET A 82 -0.32 -9.07 -2.63
CA MET A 82 -0.42 -7.96 -3.57
C MET A 82 -0.18 -6.65 -2.83
N VAL A 83 0.68 -5.77 -3.36
CA VAL A 83 0.92 -4.44 -2.79
C VAL A 83 0.02 -3.41 -3.47
N GLY A 84 -0.75 -2.66 -2.69
CA GLY A 84 -1.62 -1.59 -3.20
C GLY A 84 -0.84 -0.36 -3.67
N TYR A 85 -1.41 0.41 -4.59
CA TYR A 85 -0.81 1.63 -5.14
C TYR A 85 -1.09 2.87 -4.26
N ALA A 86 -0.14 3.78 -4.00
CA ALA A 86 1.26 3.82 -4.42
C ALA A 86 2.19 3.26 -3.32
N GLY A 87 2.35 1.94 -3.26
CA GLY A 87 3.10 1.25 -2.20
C GLY A 87 4.61 1.10 -2.45
N HIS A 88 5.31 2.15 -2.93
CA HIS A 88 6.75 2.06 -3.21
C HIS A 88 7.59 1.74 -1.96
N LEU A 89 7.27 2.37 -0.82
CA LEU A 89 7.92 2.06 0.46
C LEU A 89 7.41 0.73 1.05
N ASP A 90 6.11 0.46 0.90
CA ASP A 90 5.49 -0.79 1.34
C ASP A 90 6.13 -2.00 0.66
N MET A 91 6.66 -1.85 -0.56
CA MET A 91 7.30 -2.93 -1.33
C MET A 91 8.49 -3.55 -0.58
N PHE A 92 9.33 -2.76 0.08
CA PHE A 92 10.48 -3.28 0.82
C PHE A 92 10.03 -4.18 1.98
N LEU A 93 9.03 -3.71 2.73
CA LEU A 93 8.46 -4.46 3.83
C LEU A 93 7.71 -5.70 3.33
N ALA A 94 6.90 -5.55 2.28
CA ALA A 94 6.16 -6.62 1.66
C ALA A 94 7.10 -7.72 1.13
N ARG A 95 8.23 -7.35 0.51
CA ARG A 95 9.25 -8.29 0.05
C ARG A 95 9.88 -9.08 1.19
N ALA A 96 10.21 -8.42 2.30
CA ALA A 96 10.74 -9.12 3.47
C ALA A 96 9.70 -10.12 4.02
N LEU A 97 8.45 -9.69 4.20
CA LEU A 97 7.38 -10.51 4.76
C LEU A 97 6.97 -11.68 3.84
N ALA A 98 6.82 -11.43 2.54
CA ALA A 98 6.50 -12.46 1.56
C ALA A 98 7.62 -13.51 1.44
N ARG A 99 8.89 -13.06 1.47
CA ARG A 99 10.05 -13.97 1.46
C ARG A 99 10.11 -14.83 2.73
N MET A 100 9.83 -14.26 3.90
CA MET A 100 9.74 -15.01 5.16
C MET A 100 8.58 -16.01 5.15
N ALA A 101 7.45 -15.67 4.52
CA ALA A 101 6.31 -16.56 4.38
C ALA A 101 6.46 -17.60 3.25
N GLY A 102 7.50 -17.48 2.42
CA GLY A 102 7.68 -18.32 1.23
C GLY A 102 6.58 -18.13 0.18
N LYS A 103 5.97 -16.94 0.12
CA LYS A 103 4.84 -16.63 -0.76
C LYS A 103 5.23 -15.71 -1.90
N PRO A 104 4.62 -15.86 -3.09
CA PRO A 104 4.81 -14.92 -4.19
C PRO A 104 4.33 -13.51 -3.82
N LEU A 105 5.06 -12.51 -4.30
CA LEU A 105 4.75 -11.09 -4.16
C LEU A 105 4.44 -10.50 -5.53
N VAL A 106 3.33 -9.78 -5.62
CA VAL A 106 2.91 -9.05 -6.83
C VAL A 106 2.83 -7.57 -6.51
N PHE A 107 3.47 -6.77 -7.36
CA PHE A 107 3.47 -5.31 -7.27
C PHE A 107 2.80 -4.72 -8.51
N ASP A 108 1.78 -3.89 -8.30
CA ASP A 108 1.06 -3.18 -9.36
C ASP A 108 1.80 -1.89 -9.74
N ALA A 109 2.66 -1.98 -10.75
CA ALA A 109 3.43 -0.86 -11.29
C ALA A 109 2.59 -0.06 -12.31
N TYR A 110 1.55 0.65 -11.85
CA TYR A 110 0.61 1.33 -12.75
C TYR A 110 1.15 2.58 -13.43
N LEU A 111 1.82 3.45 -12.66
CA LEU A 111 2.22 4.77 -13.12
C LEU A 111 3.70 5.00 -12.81
N SER A 112 4.44 5.44 -13.81
CA SER A 112 5.73 6.06 -13.58
C SER A 112 5.49 7.40 -12.87
N LEU A 113 6.10 7.58 -11.69
CA LEU A 113 6.10 8.87 -10.98
C LEU A 113 6.57 10.02 -11.88
N TYR A 114 7.41 9.73 -12.87
CA TYR A 114 7.92 10.69 -13.84
C TYR A 114 6.81 11.32 -14.68
N SER A 115 5.93 10.51 -15.29
CA SER A 115 4.88 11.05 -16.17
C SER A 115 3.82 11.86 -15.41
N THR A 116 3.58 11.55 -14.13
CA THR A 116 2.58 12.29 -13.32
C THR A 116 3.14 13.56 -12.68
N ILE A 117 4.45 13.61 -12.36
CA ILE A 117 5.03 14.75 -11.62
C ILE A 117 5.79 15.71 -12.54
N VAL A 118 6.37 15.20 -13.64
CA VAL A 118 7.27 15.96 -14.51
C VAL A 118 6.58 16.37 -15.82
N GLU A 119 5.86 15.46 -16.48
CA GLU A 119 5.24 15.75 -17.79
C GLU A 119 3.95 16.57 -17.67
N ASP A 120 3.17 16.41 -16.59
CA ASP A 120 1.88 17.09 -16.38
C ASP A 120 2.00 18.59 -16.02
N ARG A 121 3.21 19.14 -16.02
CA ARG A 121 3.49 20.58 -15.79
C ARG A 121 3.85 21.36 -17.06
N ARG A 122 3.87 20.71 -18.23
CA ARG A 122 4.17 21.35 -19.51
C ARG A 122 2.92 21.76 -20.26
#